data_AF-A0A957J1I0-F1
#
_entry.id   AF-A0A957J1I0-F1
#
_cell.length_a   1.000
_cell.length_b   1.000
_cell.length_c   1.000
_cell.angle_alpha   90.00
_cell.angle_beta   90.00
_cell.angle_gamma   90.00
#
_symmetry.space_group_name_H-M   'P 1'
#
loop_
_entity.id
_entity.type
_entity.pdbx_description
1 polymer ?
#
loop_
_entity_poly.entity_id
_entity_poly.type
_entity_poly.pdbx_seq_one_letter_code
_entity_poly.pdbx_strand_id
1 'polypeptide(L)' 'IKRDLLLPEYNILDLAPTIMHLLGEAVPRIMDGRVLQEIFVRETAVRYDETNTDGSQTDTHLSSEEAKQVEDRLRSLGYL' A
#
# COMPACT_ATOMS: atom_id res chain seq x y z
N ILE A 1 4.41 -5.32 21.23
CA ILE A 1 3.21 -4.44 21.20
C ILE A 1 2.71 -4.31 22.63
N LYS A 2 2.29 -3.11 23.05
CA LYS A 2 1.72 -2.83 24.38
C LYS A 2 0.37 -3.58 24.51
N ARG A 3 0.09 -4.10 25.71
CA ARG A 3 -1.20 -4.74 26.02
C ARG A 3 -2.14 -3.72 26.67
N ASP A 4 -3.45 -3.93 26.49
CA ASP A 4 -4.52 -3.13 27.12
C ASP A 4 -4.47 -1.62 26.81
N LEU A 5 -3.92 -1.27 25.64
CA LEU A 5 -3.84 0.12 25.17
C LEU A 5 -5.17 0.53 24.54
N LEU A 6 -5.88 1.49 25.14
CA LEU A 6 -6.99 2.18 24.50
C LEU A 6 -6.42 3.16 23.49
N LEU A 7 -6.69 2.85 22.24
CA LEU A 7 -6.23 3.57 21.07
C LEU A 7 -7.37 4.51 20.60
N PRO A 8 -7.10 5.79 20.28
CA PRO A 8 -8.08 6.67 19.63
C PRO A 8 -8.52 6.13 18.26
N GLU A 9 -9.31 6.90 17.51
CA GLU A 9 -9.72 6.51 16.15
C GLU A 9 -8.50 6.45 15.22
N TYR A 10 -8.22 5.27 14.68
CA TYR A 10 -7.16 5.03 13.69
C TYR A 10 -7.75 4.67 12.35
N ASN A 11 -7.00 4.95 11.29
CA ASN A 11 -7.40 4.55 9.96
C ASN A 11 -6.95 3.11 9.70
N ILE A 12 -7.80 2.32 9.05
CA ILE A 12 -7.42 0.99 8.55
C ILE A 12 -6.16 1.03 7.68
N LEU A 13 -5.93 2.15 6.98
CA LEU A 13 -4.76 2.40 6.16
C LEU A 13 -3.44 2.42 6.96
N ASP A 14 -3.48 2.67 8.27
CA ASP A 14 -2.31 2.66 9.14
C ASP A 14 -1.79 1.25 9.43
N LEU A 15 -2.63 0.21 9.23
CA LEU A 15 -2.24 -1.17 9.54
C LEU A 15 -1.14 -1.68 8.63
N ALA A 16 -1.26 -1.45 7.32
CA ALA A 16 -0.29 -1.94 6.35
C ALA A 16 1.14 -1.40 6.61
N PRO A 17 1.40 -0.08 6.74
CA PRO A 17 2.73 0.42 7.07
C PRO A 17 3.18 -0.04 8.47
N THR A 18 2.27 -0.19 9.43
CA THR A 18 2.60 -0.67 10.79
C THR A 18 3.05 -2.14 10.80
N ILE A 19 2.39 -3.01 10.03
CA ILE A 19 2.75 -4.43 9.89
C ILE A 19 4.09 -4.56 9.17
N MET A 20 4.32 -3.80 8.09
CA MET A 20 5.63 -3.78 7.40
C MET A 20 6.75 -3.40 8.35
N HIS A 21 6.57 -2.33 9.14
CA HIS A 21 7.54 -1.93 10.15
C HIS A 21 7.79 -3.03 11.20
N LEU A 22 6.73 -3.71 11.66
CA LEU A 22 6.83 -4.83 12.61
C LEU A 22 7.63 -6.01 12.04
N LEU A 23 7.48 -6.29 10.75
CA LEU A 23 8.22 -7.33 10.04
C LEU A 23 9.67 -6.94 9.72
N GLY A 24 10.07 -5.69 10.01
CA GLY A 24 11.39 -5.19 9.69
C GLY A 24 11.57 -4.85 8.21
N GLU A 25 10.47 -4.71 7.47
CA GLU A 25 10.43 -4.28 6.06
C GLU A 25 10.47 -2.75 5.92
N ALA A 26 10.86 -2.27 4.74
CA ALA A 26 10.82 -0.84 4.43
C ALA A 26 9.37 -0.42 4.12
N VAL A 27 8.95 0.74 4.63
CA VAL A 27 7.62 1.30 4.40
C VAL A 27 7.65 2.21 3.17
N PRO A 28 6.86 1.96 2.13
CA PRO A 28 6.78 2.85 0.97
C PRO A 28 6.28 4.26 1.34
N ARG A 29 6.89 5.31 0.79
CA ARG A 29 6.50 6.71 1.05
C ARG A 29 5.14 7.11 0.47
N ILE A 30 4.67 6.38 -0.53
CA ILE A 30 3.41 6.65 -1.22
C ILE A 30 2.17 6.18 -0.44
N MET A 31 2.35 5.49 0.69
CA MET A 31 1.23 5.03 1.49
C MET A 31 0.55 6.20 2.21
N ASP A 32 -0.77 6.27 2.15
CA ASP A 32 -1.57 7.29 2.85
C ASP A 32 -1.62 7.09 4.37
N GLY A 33 -1.37 5.87 4.85
CA GLY A 33 -1.35 5.52 6.27
C GLY A 33 0.01 5.77 6.93
N ARG A 34 0.01 5.92 8.26
CA ARG A 34 1.23 6.09 9.06
C ARG A 34 1.56 4.86 9.91
N VAL A 35 2.83 4.70 10.27
CA VAL A 35 3.23 3.69 11.26
C VAL A 35 2.76 4.11 12.64
N LEU A 36 1.96 3.27 13.30
CA LEU A 36 1.45 3.50 14.65
C LEU A 36 2.53 3.20 15.70
N GLN A 37 3.55 4.05 15.79
CA GLN A 37 4.70 3.81 16.67
C GLN A 37 4.31 3.66 18.15
N GLU A 38 3.23 4.32 18.56
CA GLU A 38 2.73 4.33 19.94
C GLU A 38 2.28 2.96 20.47
N ILE A 39 1.98 2.00 19.58
CA ILE A 39 1.58 0.63 19.96
C ILE A 39 2.79 -0.24 20.33
N PHE A 40 4.01 0.15 19.96
CA PHE A 40 5.20 -0.65 20.23
C PHE A 40 5.73 -0.39 21.65
N VAL A 41 6.30 -1.45 22.25
CA VAL A 41 6.92 -1.36 23.58
C VAL A 41 8.29 -0.68 23.50
N ARG A 42 8.97 -0.84 22.36
CA ARG A 42 10.22 -0.18 22.03
C ARG A 42 10.00 0.60 20.74
N GLU A 43 10.36 1.87 20.76
CA GLU A 43 10.31 2.70 19.58
C GLU A 43 11.51 2.38 18.70
N THR A 44 11.23 1.91 17.49
CA THR A 44 12.22 1.65 16.45
C THR A 44 12.04 2.67 15.33
N ALA A 45 13.17 3.10 14.75
CA ALA A 45 13.14 4.03 13.63
C ALA A 45 12.44 3.37 12.43
N VAL A 46 11.46 4.05 11.86
CA VAL A 46 10.78 3.58 10.65
C VAL A 46 11.74 3.69 9.47
N ARG A 47 12.02 2.57 8.82
CA ARG A 47 12.76 2.53 7.56
C ARG A 47 11.77 2.82 6.44
N TYR A 48 11.96 3.92 5.73
CA TYR A 48 11.19 4.22 4.53
C TYR A 48 11.94 3.74 3.29
N ASP A 49 11.20 3.24 2.31
CA ASP A 49 11.77 2.95 1.01
C ASP A 49 12.05 4.26 0.25
N GLU A 50 13.21 4.34 -0.40
CA GLU A 50 13.56 5.44 -1.31
C GLU A 50 13.22 5.11 -2.75
N THR A 51 12.93 3.84 -3.06
CA THR A 51 12.40 3.47 -4.36
C THR A 51 10.98 4.01 -4.43
N ASN A 52 10.81 5.00 -5.30
CA ASN A 52 9.53 5.48 -5.75
C ASN A 52 8.91 4.34 -6.56
N THR A 53 8.42 3.31 -5.86
CA THR A 53 7.66 2.24 -6.48
C THR A 53 6.31 2.87 -6.79
N ASP A 54 6.26 3.61 -7.91
CA ASP A 54 5.02 3.91 -8.61
C ASP A 54 4.27 2.57 -8.65
N GLY A 55 3.14 2.55 -7.94
CA GLY A 55 2.55 1.32 -7.44
C GLY A 55 2.45 0.27 -8.52
N SER A 56 3.05 -0.91 -8.27
CA SER A 56 2.78 -2.09 -9.07
C SER A 56 2.82 -1.84 -10.59
N GLN A 57 3.92 -1.34 -11.12
CA GLN A 57 4.32 -1.77 -12.47
C GLN A 57 4.84 -3.22 -12.37
N THR A 58 3.92 -4.15 -12.06
CA THR A 58 3.95 -5.36 -12.87
C THR A 58 3.64 -4.83 -14.24
N ASP A 59 4.68 -4.63 -15.06
CA ASP A 59 4.59 -4.42 -16.50
C ASP A 59 3.77 -5.57 -17.08
N THR A 60 2.46 -5.50 -16.89
CA THR A 60 1.49 -6.31 -17.59
C THR A 60 1.35 -5.58 -18.90
N HIS A 61 2.40 -5.67 -19.72
CA HIS A 61 2.35 -5.30 -21.12
C HIS A 61 1.26 -6.17 -21.72
N LEU A 62 0.04 -5.62 -21.79
CA LEU A 62 -1.05 -6.24 -22.53
C LEU A 62 -0.53 -6.44 -23.94
N SER A 63 -0.60 -7.68 -24.42
CA SER A 63 -0.41 -7.95 -25.83
C SER A 63 -1.43 -7.13 -26.64
N SER A 64 -1.12 -6.90 -27.92
CA SER A 64 -2.02 -6.19 -28.84
C SER A 64 -3.43 -6.80 -28.87
N GLU A 65 -3.52 -8.12 -28.69
CA GLU A 65 -4.79 -8.85 -28.65
C GLU A 65 -5.58 -8.57 -27.37
N GLU A 66 -4.92 -8.55 -26.21
CA GLU A 66 -5.56 -8.23 -24.93
C GLU A 66 -6.02 -6.76 -24.89
N ALA A 67 -5.23 -5.84 -25.44
CA ALA A 67 -5.60 -4.44 -25.55
C ALA A 67 -6.87 -4.24 -26.40
N LYS A 68 -6.99 -4.95 -27.52
CA LYS A 68 -8.17 -4.90 -28.39
C LYS A 68 -9.43 -5.44 -27.69
N GLN A 69 -9.30 -6.52 -26.93
CA GLN A 69 -10.43 -7.07 -26.15
C GLN A 69 -10.91 -6.09 -25.08
N VAL A 70 -10.00 -5.36 -24.44
CA VAL A 70 -10.35 -4.30 -23.48
C VAL A 70 -11.07 -3.15 -24.19
N GLU A 71 -10.59 -2.72 -25.35
CA GLU A 71 -11.22 -1.64 -26.14
C GLU A 71 -12.67 -1.99 -26.55
N ASP A 72 -12.88 -3.19 -27.10
CA ASP A 72 -14.21 -3.64 -27.51
C ASP A 72 -15.18 -3.73 -26.31
N ARG A 73 -14.69 -4.17 -25.15
CA ARG A 73 -15.47 -4.21 -23.91
C ARG A 73 -15.82 -2.80 -23.43
N LEU A 74 -14.87 -1.87 -23.42
CA LEU A 74 -15.11 -0.48 -23.03
C LEU A 74 -16.11 0.22 -23.95
N ARG A 75 -16.02 -0.01 -25.26
CA ARG A 75 -17.00 0.49 -26.25
C ARG A 75 -18.40 -0.07 -26.00
N SER A 76 -18.52 -1.36 -25.69
CA SER A 76 -19.82 -1.98 -25.37
C SER A 76 -20.47 -1.40 -24.11
N LEU A 77 -19.65 -0.89 -23.19
CA LEU A 77 -20.08 -0.27 -21.94
C LEU A 77 -20.31 1.25 -22.08
N GLY A 78 -20.05 1.84 -23.26
CA GLY A 78 -20.25 3.26 -23.53
C GLY A 78 -19.19 4.19 -22.93
N TYR A 79 -18.01 3.67 -22.59
CA TYR A 79 -16.88 4.46 -22.09
C TYR A 79 -16.01 5.06 -23.22
N LEU A 80 -16.24 4.64 -24.48
CA LEU A 80 -15.58 5.10 -25.70
C LEU A 80 -16.60 5.64 -26.70
#